data_AF-A0A942E282-F1
#
_entry.id   AF-A0A942E282-F1
#
_cell.length_a   1.000
_cell.length_b   1.000
_cell.length_c   1.000
_cell.angle_alpha   90.00
_cell.angle_beta   90.00
_cell.angle_gamma   90.00
#
_symmetry.space_group_name_H-M   'P 1'
#
loop_
_entity.id
_entity.type
_entity.pdbx_description
1 polymer ?
#
loop_
_entity_poly.entity_id
_entity_poly.type
_entity_poly.pdbx_seq_one_letter_code
_entity_poly.pdbx_strand_id
1 'polypeptide(L)' 'MHDFLAAMGLVLVFEGLVYGGFPSLARRLAAEVLAMPENWLRVAGLVSIAAGLAIVWAVRG' A
#
# COMPACT_ATOMS: atom_id res chain seq x y z
N MET A 1 -9.84 -18.62 -5.77
CA MET A 1 -8.55 -18.50 -6.53
C MET A 1 -8.51 -17.24 -7.40
N HIS A 2 -9.65 -16.75 -7.93
CA HIS A 2 -9.70 -15.48 -8.66
C HIS A 2 -9.48 -14.23 -7.79
N ASP A 3 -9.80 -14.29 -6.49
CA ASP A 3 -9.68 -13.14 -5.58
C ASP A 3 -8.24 -12.64 -5.39
N PHE A 4 -7.27 -13.56 -5.44
CA PHE A 4 -5.86 -13.21 -5.35
C PHE A 4 -5.40 -12.46 -6.60
N LEU A 5 -5.78 -12.96 -7.79
CA LEU A 5 -5.51 -12.27 -9.05
C LEU A 5 -6.19 -10.90 -9.11
N ALA A 6 -7.44 -10.79 -8.62
CA ALA A 6 -8.15 -9.52 -8.56
C ALA A 6 -7.47 -8.52 -7.60
N ALA A 7 -7.03 -8.99 -6.42
CA ALA A 7 -6.28 -8.16 -5.48
C ALA A 7 -4.95 -7.68 -6.07
N MET A 8 -4.20 -8.57 -6.75
CA MET A 8 -2.99 -8.18 -7.47
C MET A 8 -3.27 -7.17 -8.59
N GLY A 9 -4.33 -7.37 -9.36
CA GLY A 9 -4.75 -6.43 -10.41
C GLY A 9 -5.08 -5.05 -9.85
N LEU A 10 -5.79 -4.99 -8.73
CA LEU A 10 -6.10 -3.73 -8.04
C LEU A 10 -4.83 -3.02 -7.58
N VAL A 11 -3.87 -3.72 -6.96
CA VAL A 11 -2.59 -3.14 -6.55
C VAL A 11 -1.87 -2.50 -7.75
N LEU A 12 -1.82 -3.19 -8.89
CA LEU A 12 -1.20 -2.66 -10.12
C LEU A 12 -1.93 -1.43 -10.67
N VAL A 13 -3.27 -1.40 -10.65
CA VAL A 13 -4.06 -0.23 -11.08
C VAL A 13 -3.75 0.97 -10.18
N PHE A 14 -3.70 0.77 -8.86
CA PHE A 14 -3.36 1.84 -7.92
C PHE A 14 -1.92 2.33 -8.09
N GLU A 15 -0.95 1.44 -8.23
CA GLU A 15 0.43 1.84 -8.52
C GLU A 15 0.53 2.61 -9.84
N GLY A 16 -0.08 2.11 -10.91
CA GLY A 16 -0.10 2.79 -12.21
C GLY A 16 -0.76 4.17 -12.15
N LEU A 17 -1.82 4.32 -11.36
CA LEU A 17 -2.47 5.62 -11.15
C LEU A 17 -1.57 6.60 -10.39
N VAL A 18 -0.90 6.14 -9.33
CA VAL A 18 -0.01 6.99 -8.53
C VAL A 18 1.23 7.40 -9.34
N TYR A 19 1.92 6.45 -9.97
CA TYR A 19 3.15 6.75 -10.71
C TYR A 19 2.88 7.39 -12.08
N GLY A 20 1.84 6.94 -12.79
CA GLY A 20 1.49 7.43 -14.13
C GLY A 20 0.60 8.67 -14.12
N GLY A 21 -0.38 8.73 -13.22
CA GLY A 21 -1.30 9.88 -13.11
C GLY A 21 -0.70 11.05 -12.32
N PHE A 22 0.01 10.78 -11.23
CA PHE A 22 0.53 11.82 -10.33
C PHE A 22 2.00 11.59 -9.94
N PRO A 23 2.94 11.67 -10.90
CA PRO A 23 4.36 11.36 -10.67
C PRO A 23 5.05 12.31 -9.67
N SER A 24 4.49 13.49 -9.42
CA SER A 24 4.96 14.43 -8.40
C SER A 24 4.61 13.97 -6.99
N LEU A 25 3.43 13.38 -6.79
CA LEU A 25 2.99 12.80 -5.53
C LEU A 25 3.87 11.59 -5.18
N ALA A 26 4.07 10.69 -6.13
CA ALA A 26 4.92 9.51 -5.95
C ALA A 26 6.33 9.87 -5.46
N ARG A 27 6.95 10.88 -6.09
CA ARG A 27 8.29 11.37 -5.69
C ARG A 27 8.32 11.99 -4.29
N ARG A 28 7.28 12.75 -3.91
CA ARG A 28 7.17 13.33 -2.57
C ARG A 28 7.05 12.26 -1.50
N LEU A 29 6.18 11.28 -1.71
CA LEU A 29 5.99 10.16 -0.78
C LEU A 29 7.29 9.35 -0.63
N ALA A 30 7.99 9.08 -1.72
CA ALA A 30 9.28 8.40 -1.66
C ALA A 30 10.32 9.20 -0.85
N ALA A 31 10.37 10.52 -1.01
CA ALA A 31 11.26 11.38 -0.24
C ALA A 31 10.91 11.40 1.27
N GLU A 32 9.61 11.41 1.61
CA GLU A 32 9.16 11.31 3.00
C GLU A 32 9.50 9.97 3.63
N VAL A 33 9.33 8.86 2.89
CA VAL A 33 9.69 7.51 3.34
C VAL A 33 11.18 7.42 3.61
N LEU A 34 12.02 8.01 2.77
CA LEU A 34 13.48 8.05 2.97
C LEU A 34 13.90 8.94 4.14
N ALA A 35 13.12 9.97 4.46
CA ALA A 35 13.38 10.84 5.60
C ALA A 35 12.89 10.26 6.94
N MET A 36 12.03 9.23 6.91
CA MET A 36 11.53 8.58 8.12
C MET A 36 12.57 7.63 8.74
N PRO A 37 12.67 7.59 10.07
CA PRO A 37 13.50 6.61 10.75
C PRO A 37 12.95 5.20 10.53
N GLU A 38 13.85 4.24 10.30
CA GLU A 38 13.50 2.87 9.92
C GLU A 38 12.55 2.18 10.92
N ASN A 39 12.70 2.47 12.21
CA ASN A 39 11.82 1.93 13.25
C ASN A 39 10.36 2.37 13.08
N TRP A 40 10.14 3.62 12.66
CA TRP A 40 8.80 4.14 12.41
C TRP A 40 8.20 3.54 11.15
N LEU A 41 9.02 3.38 10.10
CA LEU A 41 8.59 2.73 8.86
C LEU A 41 8.17 1.27 9.09
N ARG A 42 8.92 0.54 9.92
CA ARG A 42 8.58 -0.84 10.33
C ARG A 42 7.26 -0.91 11.09
N VAL A 43 7.07 -0.03 12.08
CA VAL A 43 5.82 0.00 12.87
C VAL A 43 4.63 0.37 11.99
N ALA A 44 4.76 1.40 11.15
CA ALA A 44 3.71 1.79 10.21
C ALA A 44 3.36 0.66 9.23
N GLY A 45 4.37 -0.07 8.73
CA GLY A 45 4.18 -1.24 7.87
C GLY A 45 3.48 -2.41 8.59
N LEU A 46 3.85 -2.70 9.84
CA LEU A 46 3.19 -3.73 10.64
C LEU A 46 1.72 -3.37 10.92
N VAL A 47 1.45 -2.11 11.26
CA VAL A 47 0.09 -1.62 11.50
C VAL A 47 -0.73 -1.66 10.21
N SER A 48 -0.17 -1.29 9.06
CA SER A 48 -0.89 -1.34 7.78
C SER A 48 -1.21 -2.77 7.35
N ILE A 49 -0.29 -3.73 7.56
CA ILE A 49 -0.55 -5.16 7.34
C ILE A 49 -1.69 -5.65 8.23
N ALA A 50 -1.64 -5.35 9.53
CA ALA A 50 -2.67 -5.77 10.48
C ALA A 50 -4.05 -5.18 10.13
N ALA A 51 -4.10 -3.90 9.77
CA ALA A 51 -5.32 -3.23 9.34
C ALA A 51 -5.87 -3.83 8.03
N GLY A 52 -5.00 -4.06 7.04
CA GLY A 52 -5.38 -4.71 5.78
C GLY A 52 -5.96 -6.10 5.99
N LEU A 53 -5.34 -6.90 6.85
CA LEU A 53 -5.84 -8.22 7.21
C LEU A 53 -7.19 -8.15 7.94
N ALA A 54 -7.36 -7.20 8.87
CA ALA A 54 -8.61 -6.99 9.59
C ALA A 54 -9.75 -6.59 8.64
N ILE A 55 -9.50 -5.73 7.65
CA ILE A 55 -10.49 -5.35 6.63
C ILE A 55 -10.86 -6.55 5.76
N VAL A 56 -9.88 -7.30 5.26
CA VAL A 56 -10.14 -8.50 4.44
C VAL A 56 -10.95 -9.53 5.24
N TRP A 57 -10.62 -9.70 6.52
CA TRP A 57 -11.34 -10.60 7.41
C TRP A 57 -12.78 -10.10 7.67
N ALA A 58 -13.00 -8.81 7.89
CA ALA A 58 -14.35 -8.27 8.11
C ALA A 58 -15.25 -8.31 6.87
N VAL A 59 -14.68 -8.20 5.66
CA VAL A 59 -15.44 -8.23 4.41
C VAL A 59 -15.71 -9.66 3.93
N ARG A 60 -14.83 -10.62 4.28
CA ARG A 60 -14.80 -11.96 3.70
C ARG A 60 -14.98 -13.10 4.71
N GLY A 61 -14.95 -12.79 6.00
CA GLY A 61 -15.36 -13.67 7.11
C GLY A 61 -16.83 -13.48 7.44
#